data_AF-A0AAV6YI96-F1
#
_entry.id   AF-A0AAV6YI96-F1
#
_cell.length_a   1.000
_cell.length_b   1.000
_cell.length_c   1.000
_cell.angle_alpha   90.00
_cell.angle_beta   90.00
_cell.angle_gamma   90.00
#
_symmetry.space_group_name_H-M   'P 1'
#
loop_
_entity.id
_entity.type
_entity.pdbx_description
1 polymer ?
#
loop_
_entity_poly.entity_id
_entity_poly.type
_entity_poly.pdbx_seq_one_letter_code
_entity_poly.pdbx_strand_id
1 'polypeptide(L)'
;MLARKSIIPEEYVLARIAAENLRKPRIRDRLRKARFVAKNGACNVAHKNIREQGRFLQDVFTTLVDLKWRHTLVIFTMSFLCSWLLFAMMWWLVAFAHGDMDIREEILSREPCVANVK
;
A
#
# COMPACT_ATOMS: atom_id res chain seq x y z
N MET A 1 68.42 -7.36 -13.57
CA MET A 1 67.36 -6.35 -13.39
C MET A 1 67.40 -5.41 -14.59
N LEU A 2 66.63 -5.69 -15.65
CA LEU A 2 66.58 -4.84 -16.84
C LEU A 2 65.19 -4.20 -16.90
N ALA A 3 65.11 -2.96 -16.46
CA ALA A 3 63.94 -2.12 -16.71
C ALA A 3 63.89 -1.86 -18.23
N ARG A 4 62.99 -2.55 -18.93
CA ARG A 4 62.59 -2.15 -20.28
C ARG A 4 62.02 -0.74 -20.18
N LYS A 5 62.84 0.24 -20.52
CA LYS A 5 62.43 1.63 -20.71
C LYS A 5 61.43 1.61 -21.86
N SER A 6 60.17 1.88 -21.55
CA SER A 6 59.05 1.90 -22.48
C SER A 6 59.36 2.82 -23.66
N ILE A 7 59.36 2.25 -24.88
CA ILE A 7 59.76 2.84 -26.18
C ILE A 7 58.83 3.94 -26.68
N ILE A 8 57.88 4.34 -25.88
CA ILE A 8 56.80 5.15 -26.37
C ILE A 8 57.13 6.61 -25.95
N PRO A 9 57.21 7.60 -26.88
CA PRO A 9 57.62 8.99 -26.59
C PRO A 9 56.59 9.86 -25.82
N GLU A 10 56.83 10.37 -24.60
CA GLU A 10 55.89 11.16 -23.75
C GLU A 10 54.78 12.00 -24.46
N GLU A 11 55.10 12.62 -25.61
CA GLU A 11 54.17 13.24 -26.57
C GLU A 11 52.90 12.41 -26.90
N TYR A 12 53.02 11.10 -27.16
CA TYR A 12 51.85 10.25 -27.45
C TYR A 12 51.02 9.98 -26.18
N VAL A 13 51.64 9.95 -24.99
CA VAL A 13 50.92 9.78 -23.72
C VAL A 13 50.02 10.98 -23.52
N LEU A 14 50.60 12.17 -23.64
CA LEU A 14 49.90 13.44 -23.46
C LEU A 14 48.77 13.58 -24.48
N ALA A 15 49.01 13.24 -25.74
CA ALA A 15 47.96 13.24 -26.77
C ALA A 15 46.83 12.26 -26.46
N ARG A 16 47.15 11.07 -25.93
CA ARG A 16 46.16 10.04 -25.56
C ARG A 16 45.35 10.45 -24.34
N ILE A 17 45.99 11.00 -23.31
CA ILE A 17 45.34 11.56 -22.11
C ILE A 17 44.46 12.76 -22.48
N ALA A 18 44.92 13.64 -23.37
CA ALA A 18 44.13 14.77 -23.86
C ALA A 18 42.91 14.30 -24.66
N ALA A 19 43.07 13.30 -25.53
CA ALA A 19 41.97 12.68 -26.29
C ALA A 19 40.96 11.95 -25.39
N GLU A 20 41.42 11.31 -24.30
CA GLU A 20 40.56 10.68 -23.29
C GLU A 20 39.72 11.71 -22.53
N ASN A 21 40.31 12.86 -22.19
CA ASN A 21 39.61 13.94 -21.49
C ASN A 21 38.57 14.65 -22.37
N LEU A 22 38.81 14.76 -23.69
CA LEU A 22 37.87 15.35 -24.65
C LEU A 22 36.68 14.43 -24.99
N ARG A 23 36.84 13.11 -24.78
CA ARG A 23 35.83 12.09 -25.13
C ARG A 23 34.80 11.79 -24.06
N LYS A 24 34.84 12.44 -22.89
CA LYS A 24 33.75 12.31 -21.92
C LYS A 24 32.67 13.32 -22.32
N PRO A 25 31.58 12.92 -23.00
CA PRO A 25 30.44 13.80 -23.07
C PRO A 25 30.04 14.05 -21.62
N ARG A 26 30.24 15.28 -21.13
CA ARG A 26 29.47 15.79 -20.00
C ARG A 26 28.05 15.87 -20.51
N ILE A 27 27.36 14.73 -20.52
CA ILE A 27 25.93 14.71 -20.35
C ILE A 27 25.74 15.35 -18.99
N ARG A 28 25.60 16.68 -18.98
CA ARG A 28 24.97 17.37 -17.88
C ARG A 28 23.57 16.79 -17.90
N ASP A 29 23.38 15.70 -17.18
CA ASP A 29 22.09 15.36 -16.62
C ASP A 29 21.72 16.58 -15.78
N ARG A 30 21.12 17.58 -16.43
CA ARG A 30 20.36 18.59 -15.72
C ARG A 30 19.29 17.76 -15.03
N LEU A 31 19.53 17.43 -13.76
CA LEU A 31 18.54 16.88 -12.85
C LEU A 31 17.27 17.67 -13.15
N ARG A 32 16.31 17.00 -13.79
CA ARG A 32 15.08 17.65 -14.24
C ARG A 32 14.45 18.22 -12.99
N LYS A 33 14.53 19.55 -12.84
CA LYS A 33 13.98 20.23 -11.66
C LYS A 33 12.51 19.84 -11.59
N ALA A 34 12.11 19.22 -10.48
CA ALA A 34 10.73 18.81 -10.29
C ALA A 34 9.83 20.04 -10.48
N ARG A 35 8.82 19.92 -11.33
CA ARG A 35 7.84 20.98 -11.58
C ARG A 35 6.77 20.91 -10.49
N PHE A 36 6.22 22.06 -10.07
CA PHE A 36 5.14 22.13 -9.07
C PHE A 36 3.82 21.55 -9.58
N VAL A 37 3.45 21.79 -10.84
CA VAL A 37 2.24 21.24 -11.49
C VAL A 37 2.61 20.61 -12.82
N ALA A 38 2.21 19.36 -13.05
CA ALA A 38 2.44 18.64 -14.30
C ALA A 38 1.54 19.16 -15.43
N LYS A 39 1.90 18.88 -16.70
CA LYS A 39 1.12 19.35 -17.87
C LYS A 39 -0.30 18.78 -17.94
N ASN A 40 -0.58 17.70 -17.21
CA ASN A 40 -1.90 17.10 -17.04
C ASN A 40 -2.71 17.73 -15.88
N GLY A 41 -2.20 18.79 -15.23
CA GLY A 41 -2.85 19.46 -14.11
C GLY A 41 -2.57 18.84 -12.73
N ALA A 42 -1.83 17.72 -12.65
CA ALA A 42 -1.53 17.09 -11.37
C ALA A 42 -0.50 17.90 -10.55
N CYS A 43 -0.81 18.17 -9.28
CA CYS A 43 0.12 18.82 -8.35
C CYS A 43 1.19 17.84 -7.87
N ASN A 44 2.45 18.22 -8.02
CA ASN A 44 3.61 17.43 -7.60
C ASN A 44 4.16 17.95 -6.25
N VAL A 45 3.27 17.99 -5.26
CA VAL A 45 3.57 18.41 -3.89
C VAL A 45 3.31 17.23 -2.98
N ALA A 46 4.39 16.63 -2.47
CA ALA A 46 4.28 15.62 -1.44
C ALA A 46 4.28 16.32 -0.07
N HIS A 47 3.14 16.28 0.61
CA HIS A 47 3.04 16.74 1.99
C HIS A 47 3.84 15.77 2.88
N LYS A 48 4.92 16.26 3.49
CA LYS A 48 5.67 15.53 4.53
C LYS A 48 5.23 16.02 5.90
N ASN A 49 5.18 15.12 6.89
CA ASN A 49 4.82 15.43 8.29
C ASN A 49 3.34 15.87 8.49
N ILE A 50 2.39 15.08 8.02
CA ILE A 50 0.97 15.27 8.35
C ILE A 50 0.71 14.66 9.73
N ARG A 51 0.55 15.49 10.75
CA ARG A 51 0.24 15.05 12.12
C ARG A 51 -1.24 14.67 12.33
N GLU A 52 -2.13 15.09 11.43
CA GLU A 52 -3.59 14.91 11.56
C GLU A 52 -4.17 13.95 10.51
N GLN A 53 -3.77 12.67 10.55
CA GLN A 53 -4.35 11.65 9.64
C GLN A 53 -5.81 11.29 9.98
N GLY A 54 -6.27 11.55 11.22
CA GLY A 54 -7.61 11.21 11.67
C GLY A 54 -8.72 12.08 11.06
N ARG A 55 -8.39 13.30 10.58
CA ARG A 55 -9.39 14.20 9.99
C ARG A 55 -10.00 13.65 8.69
N PHE A 56 -9.26 12.81 7.96
CA PHE A 56 -9.76 12.13 6.76
C PHE A 56 -10.84 11.09 7.09
N LEU A 57 -10.77 10.43 8.25
CA LEU A 57 -11.77 9.43 8.66
C LEU A 57 -13.06 10.06 9.17
N GLN A 58 -13.03 11.34 9.56
CA GLN A 58 -14.22 12.05 10.02
C GLN A 58 -15.16 12.39 8.85
N ASP A 59 -14.61 12.50 7.65
CA ASP A 59 -15.35 12.79 6.43
C ASP A 59 -15.47 11.54 5.53
N VAL A 60 -16.18 10.54 6.06
CA VAL A 60 -16.37 9.23 5.40
C VAL A 60 -17.09 9.38 4.05
N PHE A 61 -17.99 10.36 3.92
CA PHE A 61 -18.78 10.53 2.70
C PHE A 61 -17.94 11.11 1.56
N THR A 62 -17.14 12.17 1.80
CA THR A 62 -16.29 12.72 0.74
C THR A 62 -15.16 11.75 0.39
N THR A 63 -14.59 11.05 1.38
CA THR A 63 -13.58 10.02 1.10
C THR A 63 -14.15 8.88 0.25
N LEU A 64 -15.32 8.32 0.57
CA LEU A 64 -15.92 7.27 -0.26
C LEU A 64 -16.20 7.69 -1.70
N VAL A 65 -16.54 8.96 -1.93
CA VAL A 65 -16.76 9.54 -3.27
C VAL A 65 -15.44 9.76 -4.02
N ASP A 66 -14.38 10.15 -3.32
CA ASP A 66 -13.05 10.41 -3.91
C ASP A 66 -12.21 9.12 -4.14
N LEU A 67 -12.58 8.00 -3.51
CA LEU A 67 -11.91 6.72 -3.71
C LEU A 67 -12.22 6.11 -5.10
N LYS A 68 -11.29 5.30 -5.63
CA LYS A 68 -11.56 4.52 -6.85
C LYS A 68 -12.73 3.56 -6.62
N TRP A 69 -13.56 3.37 -7.65
CA TRP A 69 -14.73 2.49 -7.63
C TRP A 69 -14.48 1.10 -7.03
N ARG A 70 -13.30 0.51 -7.28
CA ARG A 70 -12.91 -0.80 -6.72
C ARG A 70 -12.89 -0.80 -5.20
N HIS A 71 -12.39 0.27 -4.59
CA HIS A 71 -12.33 0.38 -3.14
C HIS A 71 -13.71 0.61 -2.54
N THR A 72 -14.54 1.43 -3.17
CA THR A 72 -15.93 1.64 -2.76
C THR A 72 -16.71 0.32 -2.72
N LEU A 73 -16.56 -0.53 -3.75
CA LEU A 73 -17.18 -1.86 -3.76
C LEU A 73 -16.66 -2.79 -2.66
N VAL A 74 -15.35 -2.80 -2.42
CA VAL A 74 -14.75 -3.62 -1.34
C VAL A 74 -15.24 -3.18 0.03
N ILE A 75 -15.30 -1.87 0.30
CA ILE A 75 -15.80 -1.34 1.58
C ILE A 75 -17.27 -1.69 1.77
N PHE A 76 -18.08 -1.52 0.70
CA PHE A 76 -19.49 -1.87 0.73
C PHE A 76 -19.69 -3.35 1.07
N THR A 77 -19.07 -4.25 0.30
CA THR A 77 -19.16 -5.70 0.55
C THR A 77 -18.63 -6.10 1.93
N MET A 78 -17.51 -5.55 2.39
CA MET A 78 -17.00 -5.78 3.74
C MET A 78 -17.99 -5.34 4.82
N SER A 79 -18.71 -4.23 4.63
CA SER A 79 -19.70 -3.78 5.62
C SER A 79 -20.84 -4.78 5.82
N PHE A 80 -21.33 -5.39 4.73
CA PHE A 80 -22.34 -6.46 4.79
C PHE A 80 -21.79 -7.75 5.40
N LEU A 81 -20.57 -8.15 5.03
CA LEU A 81 -19.94 -9.33 5.62
C LEU A 81 -19.73 -9.14 7.13
N CYS A 82 -19.26 -7.97 7.56
CA CYS A 82 -19.10 -7.64 8.97
C CYS A 82 -20.45 -7.68 9.71
N SER A 83 -21.52 -7.13 9.14
CA SER A 83 -22.84 -7.17 9.80
C SER A 83 -23.36 -8.61 9.92
N TRP A 84 -23.25 -9.42 8.86
CA TRP A 84 -23.62 -10.83 8.91
C TRP A 84 -22.80 -11.62 9.93
N LEU A 85 -21.49 -11.41 9.98
CA LEU A 85 -20.62 -12.07 10.97
C LEU A 85 -20.97 -11.65 12.39
N LEU A 86 -21.25 -10.37 12.62
CA LEU A 86 -21.67 -9.88 13.94
C LEU A 86 -22.98 -10.54 14.38
N PHE A 87 -23.99 -10.56 13.51
CA PHE A 87 -25.26 -11.22 13.83
C PHE A 87 -25.12 -12.73 14.01
N ALA A 88 -24.37 -13.40 13.13
CA ALA A 88 -24.10 -14.83 13.26
C ALA A 88 -23.39 -15.16 14.59
N MET A 89 -22.38 -14.37 14.97
CA MET A 89 -21.68 -14.51 16.24
C MET A 89 -22.60 -14.24 17.44
N MET A 90 -23.47 -13.23 17.37
CA MET A 90 -24.44 -12.98 18.45
C MET A 90 -25.40 -14.15 18.63
N TRP A 91 -26.00 -14.66 17.56
CA TRP A 91 -26.90 -15.81 17.63
C TRP A 91 -26.19 -17.07 18.12
N TRP A 92 -24.96 -17.30 17.66
CA TRP A 92 -24.13 -18.40 18.12
C TRP A 92 -23.82 -18.31 19.62
N LEU A 93 -23.48 -17.11 20.12
CA LEU A 93 -23.25 -16.89 21.55
C LEU A 93 -24.51 -17.11 22.39
N VAL A 94 -25.68 -16.69 21.89
CA VAL A 94 -26.97 -16.93 22.58
C VAL A 94 -27.27 -18.43 22.65
N ALA A 95 -27.10 -19.16 21.54
CA ALA A 95 -27.28 -20.62 21.51
C ALA A 95 -26.27 -21.33 22.42
N PHE A 96 -25.01 -20.86 22.47
CA PHE A 96 -23.98 -21.37 23.38
C PHE A 96 -24.34 -21.15 24.85
N ALA A 97 -24.76 -19.93 25.21
CA ALA A 97 -25.13 -19.59 26.58
C ALA A 97 -26.41 -20.29 27.06
N HIS A 98 -27.37 -20.52 26.16
CA HIS A 98 -28.60 -21.26 26.45
C HIS A 98 -28.33 -22.77 26.62
N GLY A 99 -27.24 -23.28 26.02
CA GLY A 99 -26.91 -24.70 26.00
C GLY A 99 -27.59 -25.46 24.87
N ASP A 100 -28.10 -24.78 23.84
CA ASP A 100 -28.76 -25.40 22.68
C ASP A 100 -27.80 -26.23 21.82
N MET A 101 -26.49 -26.08 22.02
CA MET A 101 -25.47 -26.89 21.35
C MET A 101 -25.15 -28.21 22.06
N ASP A 102 -25.59 -28.40 23.31
CA ASP A 102 -25.28 -29.61 24.08
C ASP A 102 -26.43 -30.62 23.93
N ILE A 103 -26.16 -31.73 23.22
CA ILE A 103 -27.13 -32.80 22.95
C ILE A 103 -27.21 -33.73 24.18
N ARG A 104 -27.52 -33.18 25.36
CA ARG A 104 -27.93 -34.00 26.49
C ARG A 104 -29.45 -33.92 26.56
N GLU A 105 -30.07 -34.97 26.03
CA GLU A 105 -31.49 -35.28 26.10
C GLU A 105 -32.02 -35.18 27.54
N GLU A 106 -32.40 -33.99 27.99
CA GLU A 106 -33.42 -33.83 29.03
C GLU A 106 -34.69 -33.30 28.34
N ILE A 107 -35.24 -34.22 27.56
CA ILE A 107 -36.50 -34.15 26.85
C ILE A 107 -37.61 -34.12 27.90
N LEU A 108 -38.14 -32.93 28.20
CA LEU A 108 -39.59 -32.68 28.20
C LEU A 108 -40.01 -31.21 28.41
N SER A 109 -39.11 -30.24 28.65
CA SER A 109 -39.58 -28.88 29.04
C SER A 109 -38.73 -27.68 28.62
N ARG A 110 -37.58 -27.84 27.94
CA ARG A 110 -36.79 -26.69 27.44
C ARG A 110 -37.09 -26.44 25.96
N GLU A 111 -37.79 -25.35 25.66
CA GLU A 111 -37.93 -24.84 24.30
C GLU A 111 -36.60 -24.17 23.87
N PRO A 112 -36.07 -24.46 22.67
CA PRO A 112 -34.83 -23.84 22.19
C PRO A 112 -35.04 -22.36 21.86
N CYS A 113 -33.99 -21.55 21.97
CA CYS A 113 -34.11 -20.12 21.67
C CYS A 113 -34.25 -19.85 20.16
N VAL A 114 -33.61 -20.68 19.33
CA VAL A 114 -33.76 -20.71 17.87
C VAL A 114 -33.68 -22.15 17.39
N ALA A 115 -34.66 -22.59 16.61
CA ALA A 115 -34.67 -23.94 16.06
C ALA A 115 -33.57 -24.12 15.00
N ASN A 116 -32.91 -25.29 15.01
CA ASN A 116 -31.94 -25.73 14.00
C ASN A 116 -30.69 -24.84 13.84
N VAL A 117 -30.16 -24.32 14.94
CA VAL A 117 -28.81 -23.72 14.96
C VAL A 117 -27.78 -24.86 15.01
N LYS A 118 -27.49 -25.48 13.85
CA LYS A 118 -26.49 -26.55 13.72
C LYS A 118 -25.73 -26.44 12.40
#